data_AF-A0A971N8X0-F1
#
_entry.id   AF-A0A971N8X0-F1
#
_cell.length_a   1.000
_cell.length_b   1.000
_cell.length_c   1.000
_cell.angle_alpha   90.00
_cell.angle_beta   90.00
_cell.angle_gamma   90.00
#
_symmetry.space_group_name_H-M   'P 1'
#
loop_
_entity.id
_entity.type
_entity.pdbx_description
1 polymer ?
#
loop_
_entity_poly.entity_id
_entity_poly.type
_entity_poly.pdbx_seq_one_letter_code
_entity_poly.pdbx_strand_id
1 'polypeptide(L)'
;LLDDISVIVNKYNIICPVMFLKSDSTLVPSEWCRKFPIEMIYSGPAASLRGACFIAGEYRAKNFIVADIGGTSTDIGRIENGKAVFSEKGAKIGSYRTMIPSLDIMSIALGGVSSIEISKPKRILVGPERAVPFCRASEETGLSAGDVIDLLMKSFANEKDTSGSLIDGNYTDLSAETGCLSDHEMQLPMIAKDPCRSGPEKSLTKEFSYTPTDAFNTIGASEVGDPEISKAASYVLAKIHRTSGFDLAEKVSLKASSMLEDSIKEYSSICGSLPRLYVGMPAAVFAKLGEKAGHEVIVPENYNVAGAAGAAVSSMELRCRVFIMHSFSDDSFTAFLPKATVFSDNFQELLFEAEEAGKRYLSELVEKMGYPEARIMTEKDFSYVGPTGNIDTLLSLSIEFRSVVDTAQQFDHR
;
A
#
# COMPACT_ATOMS: atom_id res chain seq x y z
N LEU A 1 14.02 -11.91 3.17
CA LEU A 1 14.19 -10.43 3.10
C LEU A 1 15.05 -9.88 4.24
N LEU A 2 14.60 -9.87 5.50
CA LEU A 2 15.38 -9.28 6.61
C LEU A 2 16.77 -9.92 6.73
N ASP A 3 16.84 -11.25 6.68
CA ASP A 3 18.10 -11.99 6.72
C ASP A 3 19.00 -11.68 5.51
N ASP A 4 18.42 -11.58 4.32
CA ASP A 4 19.16 -11.25 3.09
C ASP A 4 19.79 -9.85 3.16
N ILE A 5 19.05 -8.87 3.70
CA ILE A 5 19.56 -7.52 3.93
C ILE A 5 20.73 -7.56 4.93
N SER A 6 20.60 -8.30 6.03
CA SER A 6 21.69 -8.45 7.00
C SER A 6 22.95 -9.07 6.38
N VAL A 7 22.79 -10.07 5.51
CA VAL A 7 23.92 -10.68 4.76
C VAL A 7 24.60 -9.65 3.86
N ILE A 8 23.83 -8.84 3.12
CA ILE A 8 24.37 -7.81 2.22
C ILE A 8 25.10 -6.72 3.02
N VAL A 9 24.50 -6.22 4.10
CA VAL A 9 25.07 -5.18 4.96
C VAL A 9 26.41 -5.61 5.54
N ASN A 10 26.49 -6.85 6.03
CA ASN A 10 27.74 -7.43 6.52
C ASN A 10 28.76 -7.61 5.39
N LYS A 11 28.33 -8.12 4.22
CA LYS A 11 29.20 -8.32 3.05
C LYS A 11 29.87 -7.03 2.58
N TYR A 12 29.17 -5.90 2.65
CA TYR A 12 29.67 -4.60 2.23
C TYR A 12 30.20 -3.73 3.37
N ASN A 13 30.34 -4.28 4.59
CA ASN A 13 30.80 -3.55 5.79
C ASN A 13 30.03 -2.23 6.03
N ILE A 14 28.71 -2.26 5.83
CA ILE A 14 27.86 -1.11 6.13
C ILE A 14 27.66 -1.05 7.64
N ILE A 15 28.20 0.00 8.28
CA ILE A 15 28.25 0.14 9.73
C ILE A 15 27.05 0.91 10.33
N CYS A 16 26.14 1.41 9.50
CA CYS A 16 24.96 2.14 10.00
C CYS A 16 23.82 1.18 10.39
N PRO A 17 22.95 1.58 11.34
CA PRO A 17 21.77 0.80 11.69
C PRO A 17 20.84 0.61 10.48
N VAL A 18 20.36 -0.62 10.28
CA VAL A 18 19.36 -0.94 9.27
C VAL A 18 17.97 -0.76 9.86
N MET A 19 17.23 0.20 9.32
CA MET A 19 15.89 0.54 9.77
C MET A 19 14.86 0.19 8.71
N PHE A 20 13.64 -0.09 9.16
CA PHE A 20 12.49 -0.48 8.36
C PHE A 20 11.32 0.44 8.69
N LEU A 21 10.48 0.69 7.69
CA LEU A 21 9.33 1.56 7.85
C LEU A 21 8.10 0.78 8.29
N LYS A 22 7.34 1.35 9.23
CA LYS A 22 6.03 0.85 9.66
C LYS A 22 4.87 1.41 8.84
N SER A 23 3.69 0.84 9.06
CA SER A 23 2.39 1.30 8.55
C SER A 23 2.05 2.76 8.87
N ASP A 24 2.68 3.33 9.89
CA ASP A 24 2.49 4.70 10.38
C ASP A 24 3.60 5.67 9.94
N SER A 25 4.48 5.23 9.03
CA SER A 25 5.67 5.97 8.54
C SER A 25 6.76 6.23 9.59
N THR A 26 6.79 5.46 10.68
CA THR A 26 7.88 5.51 11.66
C THR A 26 8.93 4.44 11.37
N LEU A 27 10.18 4.72 11.75
CA LEU A 27 11.29 3.77 11.57
C LEU A 27 11.46 2.86 12.79
N VAL A 28 11.70 1.57 12.54
CA VAL A 28 12.02 0.55 13.55
C VAL A 28 13.12 -0.39 13.05
N PRO A 29 13.90 -1.05 13.92
CA PRO A 29 14.94 -1.97 13.49
C PRO A 29 14.38 -3.36 13.15
N SER A 30 15.26 -4.21 12.63
CA SER A 30 14.90 -5.56 12.15
C SER A 30 14.29 -6.45 13.23
N GLU A 31 14.73 -6.31 14.49
CA GLU A 31 14.29 -7.07 15.65
C GLU A 31 12.81 -6.81 15.94
N TRP A 32 12.37 -5.55 15.79
CA TRP A 32 10.97 -5.18 15.90
C TRP A 32 10.13 -5.83 14.81
N CYS A 33 10.61 -5.77 13.57
CA CYS A 33 9.94 -6.36 12.41
C CYS A 33 9.71 -7.87 12.58
N ARG A 34 10.68 -8.58 13.18
CA ARG A 34 10.56 -10.02 13.48
C ARG A 34 9.54 -10.31 14.56
N LYS A 35 9.42 -9.43 15.55
CA LYS A 35 8.49 -9.58 16.67
C LYS A 35 7.07 -9.17 16.31
N PHE A 36 6.90 -8.13 15.51
CA PHE A 36 5.63 -7.52 15.12
C PHE A 36 5.52 -7.35 13.60
N PRO A 37 5.59 -8.43 12.81
CA PRO A 37 5.62 -8.34 11.34
C PRO A 37 4.36 -7.69 10.76
N ILE A 38 3.22 -7.82 11.45
CA ILE A 38 1.95 -7.23 11.01
C ILE A 38 1.98 -5.70 10.99
N GLU A 39 2.84 -5.05 11.78
CA GLU A 39 3.01 -3.58 11.76
C GLU A 39 3.72 -3.07 10.49
N MET A 40 4.30 -3.97 9.69
CA MET A 40 4.95 -3.62 8.41
C MET A 40 3.96 -3.54 7.24
N ILE A 41 2.68 -3.78 7.51
CA ILE A 41 1.62 -3.62 6.54
C ILE A 41 1.62 -2.19 5.97
N TYR A 42 1.50 -2.05 4.65
CA TYR A 42 1.54 -0.73 4.01
C TYR A 42 2.79 0.11 4.29
N SER A 43 3.91 -0.51 4.67
CA SER A 43 5.19 0.18 4.87
C SER A 43 5.64 0.98 3.63
N GLY A 44 5.62 0.37 2.44
CA GLY A 44 5.93 1.07 1.18
C GLY A 44 4.99 2.26 0.92
N PRO A 45 3.66 2.04 0.90
CA PRO A 45 2.66 3.11 0.78
C PRO A 45 2.83 4.24 1.80
N ALA A 46 3.09 3.90 3.07
CA ALA A 46 3.33 4.89 4.12
C ALA A 46 4.59 5.72 3.85
N ALA A 47 5.65 5.09 3.30
CA ALA A 47 6.83 5.79 2.83
C ALA A 47 6.44 6.80 1.74
N SER A 48 5.73 6.33 0.70
CA SER A 48 5.37 7.17 -0.43
C SER A 48 4.47 8.35 -0.05
N LEU A 49 3.51 8.18 0.87
CA LEU A 49 2.70 9.29 1.39
C LEU A 49 3.58 10.35 2.08
N ARG A 50 4.49 9.91 2.95
CA ARG A 50 5.39 10.82 3.67
C ARG A 50 6.35 11.52 2.72
N GLY A 51 6.89 10.78 1.74
CA GLY A 51 7.76 11.32 0.71
C GLY A 51 7.04 12.30 -0.20
N ALA A 52 5.81 11.98 -0.63
CA ALA A 52 4.94 12.86 -1.40
C ALA A 52 4.71 14.19 -0.66
N CYS A 53 4.44 14.14 0.65
CA CYS A 53 4.32 15.34 1.48
C CYS A 53 5.63 16.15 1.51
N PHE A 54 6.79 15.47 1.58
CA PHE A 54 8.09 16.13 1.61
C PHE A 54 8.45 16.82 0.29
N ILE A 55 8.19 16.15 -0.85
CA ILE A 55 8.53 16.64 -2.20
C ILE A 55 7.45 17.54 -2.81
N ALA A 56 6.30 17.73 -2.15
CA ALA A 56 5.18 18.53 -2.63
C ALA A 56 5.53 20.03 -2.87
N GLY A 57 6.72 20.50 -2.47
CA GLY A 57 7.17 21.87 -2.70
C GLY A 57 6.20 22.90 -2.12
N GLU A 58 5.76 23.85 -2.93
CA GLU A 58 4.79 24.89 -2.53
C GLU A 58 3.42 24.33 -2.09
N TYR A 59 3.10 23.09 -2.47
CA TYR A 59 1.85 22.42 -2.08
C TYR A 59 1.93 21.75 -0.71
N ARG A 60 3.11 21.71 -0.05
CA ARG A 60 3.35 21.01 1.22
C ARG A 60 2.43 21.45 2.36
N ALA A 61 1.95 22.71 2.35
CA ALA A 61 1.04 23.24 3.35
C ALA A 61 -0.46 23.09 2.99
N LYS A 62 -0.78 22.47 1.84
CA LYS A 62 -2.16 22.28 1.38
C LYS A 62 -2.67 20.89 1.76
N ASN A 63 -3.99 20.74 1.69
CA ASN A 63 -4.64 19.43 1.77
C ASN A 63 -4.75 18.84 0.37
N PHE A 64 -4.33 17.60 0.18
CA PHE A 64 -4.38 16.93 -1.12
C PHE A 64 -4.48 15.41 -0.96
N ILE A 65 -5.01 14.75 -1.99
CA ILE A 65 -4.99 13.30 -2.13
C ILE A 65 -3.68 12.92 -2.83
N VAL A 66 -2.98 11.94 -2.28
CA VAL A 66 -1.81 11.33 -2.90
C VAL A 66 -2.26 10.04 -3.57
N ALA A 67 -1.85 9.82 -4.82
CA ALA A 67 -1.86 8.50 -5.43
C ALA A 67 -0.43 8.10 -5.80
N ASP A 68 0.12 7.11 -5.10
CA ASP A 68 1.38 6.47 -5.48
C ASP A 68 1.08 5.34 -6.47
N ILE A 69 1.31 5.61 -7.75
CA ILE A 69 1.03 4.71 -8.84
C ILE A 69 2.29 3.91 -9.11
N GLY A 70 2.29 2.65 -8.67
CA GLY A 70 3.40 1.72 -8.86
C GLY A 70 3.30 0.90 -10.14
N GLY A 71 4.22 -0.06 -10.25
CA GLY A 71 4.14 -1.09 -11.29
C GLY A 71 2.93 -2.00 -11.08
N THR A 72 2.58 -2.33 -9.84
CA THR A 72 1.65 -3.43 -9.53
C THR A 72 0.39 -3.00 -8.78
N SER A 73 0.50 -1.97 -7.97
CA SER A 73 -0.58 -1.41 -7.17
C SER A 73 -0.54 0.11 -7.24
N THR A 74 -1.67 0.71 -6.91
CA THR A 74 -1.76 2.13 -6.67
C THR A 74 -2.26 2.33 -5.25
N ASP A 75 -1.54 3.15 -4.49
CA ASP A 75 -1.84 3.42 -3.10
C ASP A 75 -2.30 4.87 -2.93
N ILE A 76 -3.54 5.02 -2.45
CA ILE A 76 -4.25 6.29 -2.33
C ILE A 76 -4.32 6.67 -0.85
N GLY A 77 -3.96 7.91 -0.54
CA GLY A 77 -4.06 8.47 0.79
C GLY A 77 -4.32 9.97 0.76
N ARG A 78 -4.37 10.61 1.92
CA ARG A 78 -4.52 12.07 2.01
C ARG A 78 -3.50 12.71 2.96
N ILE A 79 -3.12 13.92 2.59
CA ILE A 79 -2.33 14.84 3.40
C ILE A 79 -3.27 15.95 3.89
N GLU A 80 -3.24 16.21 5.18
CA GLU A 80 -3.95 17.31 5.82
C GLU A 80 -2.99 18.13 6.67
N ASN A 81 -2.99 19.45 6.49
CA ASN A 81 -2.11 20.38 7.22
C ASN A 81 -0.62 19.93 7.18
N GLY A 82 -0.18 19.46 6.01
CA GLY A 82 1.20 19.00 5.79
C GLY A 82 1.57 17.69 6.50
N LYS A 83 0.58 16.86 6.89
CA LYS A 83 0.80 15.54 7.50
C LYS A 83 -0.08 14.48 6.86
N ALA A 84 0.47 13.28 6.70
CA ALA A 84 -0.33 12.13 6.28
C ALA A 84 -1.36 11.80 7.37
N VAL A 85 -2.60 11.57 6.96
CA VAL A 85 -3.68 11.29 7.92
C VAL A 85 -3.51 9.91 8.52
N PHE A 86 -3.63 9.83 9.84
CA PHE A 86 -3.52 8.61 10.62
C PHE A 86 -4.90 8.04 10.95
N SER A 87 -5.04 6.72 10.86
CA SER A 87 -6.26 5.98 11.19
C SER A 87 -6.04 5.09 12.42
N GLU A 88 -6.61 5.49 13.56
CA GLU A 88 -6.63 4.66 14.77
C GLU A 88 -7.47 3.40 14.61
N LYS A 89 -8.44 3.42 13.69
CA LYS A 89 -9.28 2.26 13.34
C LYS A 89 -8.50 1.17 12.60
N GLY A 90 -7.21 1.41 12.33
CA GLY A 90 -6.29 0.52 11.65
C GLY A 90 -6.47 0.44 10.13
N ALA A 91 -5.61 -0.39 9.52
CA ALA A 91 -5.47 -0.55 8.07
C ALA A 91 -6.67 -1.29 7.46
N LYS A 92 -7.14 -0.85 6.29
CA LYS A 92 -8.20 -1.52 5.52
C LYS A 92 -7.60 -2.31 4.36
N ILE A 93 -7.61 -3.64 4.44
CA ILE A 93 -7.17 -4.55 3.36
C ILE A 93 -8.39 -5.21 2.74
N GLY A 94 -8.76 -4.79 1.53
CA GLY A 94 -9.99 -5.27 0.89
C GLY A 94 -11.20 -5.00 1.79
N SER A 95 -11.91 -6.07 2.17
CA SER A 95 -13.07 -6.01 3.07
C SER A 95 -12.70 -6.04 4.56
N TYR A 96 -11.44 -6.30 4.91
CA TYR A 96 -10.99 -6.47 6.30
C TYR A 96 -10.40 -5.18 6.86
N ARG A 97 -10.69 -4.92 8.13
CA ARG A 97 -10.07 -3.84 8.90
C ARG A 97 -9.25 -4.44 10.03
N THR A 98 -7.96 -4.09 10.07
CA THR A 98 -7.06 -4.56 11.11
C THR A 98 -7.19 -3.69 12.36
N MET A 99 -6.74 -4.22 13.51
CA MET A 99 -6.60 -3.44 14.76
C MET A 99 -5.22 -2.78 14.87
N ILE A 100 -4.44 -2.76 13.78
CA ILE A 100 -3.08 -2.21 13.75
C ILE A 100 -3.17 -0.79 13.23
N PRO A 101 -2.86 0.23 14.04
CA PRO A 101 -2.88 1.61 13.60
C PRO A 101 -1.99 1.81 12.36
N SER A 102 -2.46 2.63 11.43
CA SER A 102 -1.76 2.88 10.16
C SER A 102 -2.10 4.27 9.64
N LEU A 103 -1.35 4.72 8.65
CA LEU A 103 -1.84 5.80 7.80
C LEU A 103 -3.14 5.37 7.08
N ASP A 104 -4.00 6.35 6.82
CA ASP A 104 -5.28 6.18 6.15
C ASP A 104 -5.06 5.94 4.65
N ILE A 105 -4.86 4.68 4.28
CA ILE A 105 -4.46 4.26 2.93
C ILE A 105 -5.49 3.31 2.34
N MET A 106 -5.79 3.50 1.07
CA MET A 106 -6.54 2.58 0.22
C MET A 106 -5.65 2.10 -0.92
N SER A 107 -5.46 0.78 -1.03
CA SER A 107 -4.65 0.17 -2.09
C SER A 107 -5.55 -0.50 -3.13
N ILE A 108 -5.28 -0.26 -4.41
CA ILE A 108 -5.98 -0.88 -5.55
C ILE A 108 -5.01 -1.66 -6.44
N ALA A 109 -5.50 -2.74 -7.05
CA ALA A 109 -4.74 -3.59 -7.96
C ALA A 109 -4.64 -2.97 -9.37
N LEU A 110 -4.07 -1.77 -9.44
CA LEU A 110 -3.82 -1.02 -10.67
C LEU A 110 -2.37 -0.55 -10.69
N GLY A 111 -1.64 -0.89 -11.74
CA GLY A 111 -0.30 -0.37 -11.97
C GLY A 111 0.14 -0.58 -13.41
N GLY A 112 1.38 -0.22 -13.72
CA GLY A 112 1.95 -0.37 -15.07
C GLY A 112 1.96 -1.81 -15.61
N VAL A 113 1.99 -2.83 -14.74
CA VAL A 113 2.11 -4.25 -15.08
C VAL A 113 0.85 -5.06 -14.74
N SER A 114 -0.27 -4.40 -14.45
CA SER A 114 -1.57 -5.06 -14.37
C SER A 114 -1.87 -5.77 -15.69
N SER A 115 -2.30 -7.03 -15.64
CA SER A 115 -2.66 -7.76 -16.85
C SER A 115 -3.89 -7.13 -17.51
N ILE A 116 -3.90 -7.14 -18.84
CA ILE A 116 -5.05 -6.70 -19.63
C ILE A 116 -5.69 -7.93 -20.28
N GLU A 117 -6.97 -8.14 -19.95
CA GLU A 117 -7.80 -9.10 -20.68
C GLU A 117 -8.80 -8.34 -21.54
N ILE A 118 -8.94 -8.76 -22.80
CA ILE A 118 -9.90 -8.18 -23.74
C ILE A 118 -10.92 -9.25 -24.11
N SER A 119 -12.03 -9.30 -23.37
CA SER A 119 -13.10 -10.27 -23.60
C SER A 119 -14.09 -9.79 -24.68
N LYS A 120 -14.85 -10.70 -25.30
CA LYS A 120 -15.92 -10.35 -26.24
C LYS A 120 -17.17 -9.86 -25.48
N PRO A 121 -17.90 -8.82 -25.95
CA PRO A 121 -17.68 -8.02 -27.14
C PRO A 121 -16.90 -6.72 -26.84
N LYS A 122 -15.57 -6.81 -26.70
CA LYS A 122 -14.62 -5.70 -26.46
C LYS A 122 -14.65 -5.08 -25.07
N ARG A 123 -14.88 -5.90 -24.03
CA ARG A 123 -14.71 -5.47 -22.64
C ARG A 123 -13.23 -5.54 -22.28
N ILE A 124 -12.66 -4.43 -21.84
CA ILE A 124 -11.29 -4.37 -21.31
C ILE A 124 -11.38 -4.56 -19.79
N LEU A 125 -10.70 -5.59 -19.30
CA LEU A 125 -10.47 -5.84 -17.88
C LEU A 125 -9.00 -5.54 -17.57
N VAL A 126 -8.76 -4.90 -16.43
CA VAL A 126 -7.42 -4.54 -15.96
C VAL A 126 -7.22 -5.16 -14.59
N GLY A 127 -6.18 -5.99 -14.45
CA GLY A 127 -5.90 -6.72 -13.22
C GLY A 127 -7.03 -7.69 -12.81
N PRO A 128 -7.01 -8.22 -11.58
CA PRO A 128 -6.05 -7.93 -10.51
C PRO A 128 -4.68 -8.62 -10.69
N GLU A 129 -4.61 -9.55 -11.65
CA GLU A 129 -3.38 -10.29 -11.94
C GLU A 129 -2.29 -9.39 -12.53
N ARG A 130 -1.06 -9.86 -12.40
CA ARG A 130 0.15 -9.16 -12.82
C ARG A 130 0.80 -9.94 -13.94
N ALA A 131 1.46 -9.26 -14.86
CA ALA A 131 2.18 -9.92 -15.94
C ALA A 131 3.43 -9.12 -16.34
N VAL A 132 4.42 -9.79 -16.91
CA VAL A 132 5.54 -9.06 -17.52
C VAL A 132 5.02 -8.37 -18.80
N PRO A 133 5.23 -7.05 -18.97
CA PRO A 133 4.80 -6.35 -20.17
C PRO A 133 5.58 -6.85 -21.39
N PHE A 134 4.95 -6.87 -22.57
CA PHE A 134 5.62 -7.29 -23.80
C PHE A 134 6.85 -6.45 -24.11
N CYS A 135 6.84 -5.17 -23.77
CA CYS A 135 7.97 -4.26 -23.95
C CYS A 135 9.27 -4.74 -23.26
N ARG A 136 9.22 -5.65 -22.29
CA ARG A 136 10.39 -6.24 -21.62
C ARG A 136 10.89 -7.53 -22.26
N ALA A 137 10.16 -8.09 -23.24
CA ALA A 137 10.50 -9.37 -23.85
C ALA A 137 11.91 -9.40 -24.47
N SER A 138 12.34 -8.30 -25.09
CA SER A 138 13.71 -8.22 -25.64
C SER A 138 14.78 -8.29 -24.55
N GLU A 139 14.61 -7.61 -23.43
CA GLU A 139 15.60 -7.59 -22.34
C GLU A 139 15.64 -8.94 -21.61
N GLU A 140 14.48 -9.58 -21.41
CA GLU A 140 14.38 -10.81 -20.64
C GLU A 140 14.72 -12.07 -21.44
N THR A 141 14.45 -12.07 -22.75
CA THR A 141 14.54 -13.27 -23.59
C THR A 141 15.21 -13.08 -24.94
N GLY A 142 15.52 -11.83 -25.32
CA GLY A 142 16.09 -11.51 -26.64
C GLY A 142 15.08 -11.53 -27.79
N LEU A 143 13.77 -11.61 -27.51
CA LEU A 143 12.72 -11.61 -28.53
C LEU A 143 12.60 -10.25 -29.22
N SER A 144 12.47 -10.25 -30.55
CA SER A 144 12.18 -9.07 -31.35
C SER A 144 10.67 -8.82 -31.49
N ALA A 145 10.30 -7.65 -32.00
CA ALA A 145 8.91 -7.33 -32.35
C ALA A 145 8.28 -8.34 -33.32
N GLY A 146 9.07 -8.87 -34.27
CA GLY A 146 8.62 -9.91 -35.19
C GLY A 146 8.30 -11.23 -34.48
N ASP A 147 9.15 -11.64 -33.54
CA ASP A 147 8.95 -12.86 -32.76
C ASP A 147 7.68 -12.76 -31.89
N VAL A 148 7.44 -11.60 -31.28
CA VAL A 148 6.22 -11.34 -30.50
C VAL A 148 4.96 -11.41 -31.36
N ILE A 149 5.00 -10.91 -32.59
CA ILE A 149 3.89 -11.05 -33.54
C ILE A 149 3.60 -12.53 -33.81
N ASP A 150 4.63 -13.30 -34.14
CA ASP A 150 4.49 -14.72 -34.46
C ASP A 150 3.97 -15.52 -33.27
N LEU A 151 4.46 -15.24 -32.06
CA LEU A 151 4.02 -15.89 -30.82
C LEU A 151 2.54 -15.61 -30.53
N LEU A 152 2.14 -14.34 -30.56
CA LEU A 152 0.75 -13.95 -30.32
C LEU A 152 -0.17 -14.60 -31.36
N MET A 153 0.16 -14.49 -32.65
CA MET A 153 -0.64 -15.07 -33.74
C MET A 153 -0.80 -16.59 -33.60
N LYS A 154 0.24 -17.33 -33.19
CA LYS A 154 0.18 -18.78 -32.94
C LYS A 154 -0.72 -19.12 -31.75
N SER A 155 -0.63 -18.36 -30.66
CA SER A 155 -1.49 -18.55 -29.49
C SER A 155 -2.98 -18.46 -29.86
N PHE A 156 -3.34 -17.48 -30.68
CA PHE A 156 -4.73 -17.29 -31.12
C PHE A 156 -5.20 -18.35 -32.13
N ALA A 157 -4.30 -18.90 -32.94
CA ALA A 157 -4.65 -20.03 -33.82
C ALA A 157 -5.05 -21.25 -32.99
N ASN A 158 -4.28 -21.56 -31.94
CA ASN A 158 -4.53 -22.71 -31.06
C ASN A 158 -5.81 -22.56 -30.21
N GLU A 159 -6.17 -21.34 -29.78
CA GLU A 159 -7.46 -21.07 -29.11
C GLU A 159 -8.67 -21.32 -30.01
N LYS A 160 -8.54 -21.05 -31.33
CA LYS A 160 -9.62 -21.36 -32.28
C LYS A 160 -9.78 -22.85 -32.51
N ASP A 161 -8.69 -23.61 -32.56
CA ASP A 161 -8.74 -25.06 -32.78
C ASP A 161 -9.31 -25.82 -31.55
N THR A 162 -9.07 -25.31 -30.34
CA THR A 162 -9.69 -25.87 -29.11
C THR A 162 -11.16 -25.49 -28.95
N SER A 163 -11.62 -24.41 -29.58
CA SER A 163 -13.06 -24.06 -29.65
C SER A 163 -13.86 -24.91 -30.66
N GLY A 164 -13.21 -25.81 -31.40
CA GLY A 164 -13.81 -26.72 -32.38
C GLY A 164 -14.16 -28.12 -31.88
N SER A 165 -13.92 -28.44 -30.60
CA SER A 165 -14.14 -29.80 -30.06
C SER A 165 -14.61 -29.81 -28.59
N LEU A 166 -15.61 -29.01 -28.24
CA LEU A 166 -16.43 -29.22 -27.03
C LEU A 166 -17.87 -28.73 -27.30
N ILE A 167 -18.59 -29.45 -28.17
CA ILE A 167 -20.05 -29.49 -28.15
C ILE A 167 -20.44 -30.96 -28.01
N ASP A 168 -20.33 -31.48 -26.78
CA ASP A 168 -21.35 -32.33 -26.15
C ASP A 168 -20.90 -32.67 -24.73
N GLY A 169 -21.74 -32.36 -23.73
CA GLY A 169 -21.43 -32.70 -22.34
C GLY A 169 -22.07 -31.81 -21.28
N ASN A 170 -23.41 -31.81 -21.23
CA ASN A 170 -24.23 -31.55 -20.04
C ASN A 170 -23.91 -30.31 -19.18
N TYR A 171 -24.42 -29.15 -19.61
CA TYR A 171 -25.01 -28.22 -18.65
C TYR A 171 -26.46 -28.68 -18.42
N THR A 172 -26.68 -29.51 -17.41
CA THR A 172 -28.03 -29.70 -16.87
C THR A 172 -28.41 -28.45 -16.10
N ASP A 173 -29.43 -27.78 -16.63
CA ASP A 173 -30.27 -26.79 -15.97
C ASP A 173 -30.75 -27.33 -14.61
N LEU A 174 -30.41 -26.63 -13.53
CA LEU A 174 -30.97 -26.83 -12.20
C LEU A 174 -31.30 -25.46 -11.62
N SER A 175 -32.29 -24.80 -12.22
CA SER A 175 -33.15 -23.87 -11.49
C SER A 175 -34.42 -24.60 -11.06
N ALA A 176 -34.82 -24.38 -9.80
CA ALA A 176 -36.00 -24.89 -9.11
C ALA A 176 -35.86 -26.28 -8.46
N GLU A 177 -35.40 -26.31 -7.22
CA GLU A 177 -36.28 -26.63 -6.09
C GLU A 177 -35.72 -26.03 -4.78
N THR A 178 -36.64 -25.69 -3.89
CA THR A 178 -36.57 -24.80 -2.73
C THR A 178 -35.71 -25.27 -1.56
N GLY A 179 -34.99 -24.34 -0.91
CA GLY A 179 -34.49 -24.50 0.46
C GLY A 179 -33.53 -23.39 0.90
N CYS A 180 -34.01 -22.43 1.69
CA CYS A 180 -33.24 -21.32 2.29
C CYS A 180 -31.91 -21.75 2.94
N LEU A 181 -30.77 -21.19 2.53
CA LEU A 181 -29.61 -20.95 3.39
C LEU A 181 -28.89 -19.67 2.95
N SER A 182 -28.40 -18.93 3.94
CA SER A 182 -28.10 -17.49 4.00
C SER A 182 -26.92 -16.97 3.19
N ASP A 183 -27.01 -15.69 2.83
CA ASP A 183 -25.93 -14.79 2.41
C ASP A 183 -24.75 -14.80 3.41
N HIS A 184 -23.73 -15.64 3.18
CA HIS A 184 -22.38 -15.49 3.72
C HIS A 184 -21.42 -16.49 3.07
N GLU A 185 -20.92 -16.17 1.86
CA GLU A 185 -19.63 -16.69 1.42
C GLU A 185 -18.67 -15.51 1.22
N MET A 186 -17.93 -15.27 2.30
CA MET A 186 -16.85 -14.30 2.44
C MET A 186 -15.74 -14.57 1.43
N GLN A 187 -15.39 -13.53 0.67
CA GLN A 187 -14.08 -13.41 0.02
C GLN A 187 -12.99 -13.35 1.09
N LEU A 188 -12.29 -14.47 1.30
CA LEU A 188 -11.01 -14.50 1.99
C LEU A 188 -10.03 -13.52 1.34
N PRO A 189 -9.18 -12.81 2.11
CA PRO A 189 -8.15 -11.98 1.54
C PRO A 189 -7.08 -12.89 0.93
N MET A 190 -6.66 -12.53 -0.29
CA MET A 190 -5.67 -13.23 -1.10
C MET A 190 -4.37 -13.46 -0.32
N ILE A 191 -4.23 -14.64 0.30
CA ILE A 191 -2.90 -15.23 0.49
C ILE A 191 -2.45 -15.59 -0.91
N ALA A 192 -1.49 -14.83 -1.43
CA ALA A 192 -0.80 -15.15 -2.68
C ALA A 192 -0.38 -16.62 -2.61
N LYS A 193 -0.95 -17.47 -3.49
CA LYS A 193 -0.37 -18.79 -3.72
C LYS A 193 1.02 -18.54 -4.27
N ASP A 194 2.03 -19.11 -3.60
CA ASP A 194 3.40 -19.16 -4.08
C ASP A 194 3.43 -19.53 -5.58
N PRO A 195 4.07 -18.75 -6.45
CA PRO A 195 4.20 -19.09 -7.87
C PRO A 195 5.14 -20.28 -8.11
N CYS A 196 5.84 -20.74 -7.08
CA CYS A 196 6.83 -21.82 -7.16
C CYS A 196 6.23 -23.22 -6.94
N ARG A 197 5.18 -23.59 -7.67
CA ARG A 197 4.87 -25.02 -7.94
C ARG A 197 4.28 -25.19 -9.34
N SER A 198 5.16 -25.40 -10.31
CA SER A 198 4.80 -26.07 -11.56
C SER A 198 5.95 -26.93 -12.06
N GLY A 199 5.65 -28.20 -12.38
CA GLY A 199 6.56 -29.15 -13.02
C GLY A 199 7.03 -28.68 -14.41
N PRO A 200 7.83 -29.50 -15.11
CA PRO A 200 8.70 -29.06 -16.18
C PRO A 200 7.96 -29.02 -17.53
N GLU A 201 7.03 -28.09 -17.74
CA GLU A 201 6.57 -27.67 -19.08
C GLU A 201 6.23 -26.17 -19.06
N LYS A 202 7.19 -25.34 -19.49
CA LYS A 202 7.07 -23.88 -19.57
C LYS A 202 6.52 -23.49 -20.95
N SER A 203 5.29 -22.98 -21.01
CA SER A 203 4.75 -22.30 -22.21
C SER A 203 4.99 -20.79 -22.07
N LEU A 204 5.67 -20.16 -23.04
CA LEU A 204 6.03 -18.73 -23.05
C LEU A 204 4.83 -17.77 -22.93
N THR A 205 3.61 -18.20 -23.27
CA THR A 205 2.37 -17.43 -23.08
C THR A 205 1.96 -17.23 -21.61
N LYS A 206 2.63 -17.90 -20.65
CA LYS A 206 2.46 -17.66 -19.21
C LYS A 206 3.38 -16.57 -18.65
N GLU A 207 4.36 -16.09 -19.43
CA GLU A 207 5.42 -15.20 -18.94
C GLU A 207 5.12 -13.72 -19.26
N PHE A 208 4.62 -13.44 -20.46
CA PHE A 208 4.29 -12.09 -20.93
C PHE A 208 2.78 -11.90 -21.15
N SER A 209 2.27 -10.71 -20.85
CA SER A 209 0.92 -10.29 -21.21
C SER A 209 0.90 -8.83 -21.61
N TYR A 210 -0.20 -8.41 -22.24
CA TYR A 210 -0.40 -7.01 -22.55
C TYR A 210 -0.76 -6.24 -21.29
N THR A 211 -0.14 -5.09 -21.09
CA THR A 211 -0.26 -4.29 -19.86
C THR A 211 -0.55 -2.81 -20.17
N PRO A 212 -0.92 -2.00 -19.17
CA PRO A 212 -0.94 -0.55 -19.33
C PRO A 212 0.38 0.04 -19.84
N THR A 213 1.53 -0.52 -19.45
CA THR A 213 2.84 -0.05 -19.95
C THR A 213 2.96 -0.19 -21.47
N ASP A 214 2.53 -1.33 -22.03
CA ASP A 214 2.53 -1.54 -23.48
C ASP A 214 1.60 -0.57 -24.20
N ALA A 215 0.43 -0.30 -23.60
CA ALA A 215 -0.52 0.69 -24.12
C ALA A 215 0.08 2.11 -24.09
N PHE A 216 0.71 2.51 -22.99
CA PHE A 216 1.36 3.82 -22.84
C PHE A 216 2.49 4.02 -23.83
N ASN A 217 3.33 3.00 -24.04
CA ASN A 217 4.38 3.03 -25.06
C ASN A 217 3.79 3.17 -26.49
N THR A 218 2.71 2.44 -26.78
CA THR A 218 2.08 2.46 -28.11
C THR A 218 1.53 3.85 -28.47
N ILE A 219 0.95 4.57 -27.49
CA ILE A 219 0.47 5.95 -27.70
C ILE A 219 1.56 7.02 -27.54
N GLY A 220 2.81 6.63 -27.30
CA GLY A 220 3.94 7.54 -27.10
C GLY A 220 3.88 8.33 -25.78
N ALA A 221 3.16 7.82 -24.78
CA ALA A 221 3.09 8.45 -23.46
C ALA A 221 4.21 7.96 -22.51
N SER A 222 4.89 6.86 -22.86
CA SER A 222 5.96 6.20 -22.09
C SER A 222 7.03 5.65 -23.03
N GLU A 223 8.22 5.40 -22.51
CA GLU A 223 9.38 4.81 -23.23
C GLU A 223 10.02 3.68 -22.41
N VAL A 224 9.20 2.84 -21.76
CA VAL A 224 9.68 1.75 -20.89
C VAL A 224 9.97 0.50 -21.73
N GLY A 225 11.17 -0.06 -21.64
CA GLY A 225 11.56 -1.23 -22.43
C GLY A 225 11.61 -0.89 -23.93
N ASP A 226 11.22 -1.83 -24.79
CA ASP A 226 11.14 -1.63 -26.24
C ASP A 226 9.72 -1.20 -26.69
N PRO A 227 9.53 0.06 -27.14
CA PRO A 227 8.23 0.53 -27.61
C PRO A 227 7.78 -0.12 -28.93
N GLU A 228 8.69 -0.60 -29.78
CA GLU A 228 8.33 -1.27 -31.03
C GLU A 228 7.67 -2.63 -30.74
N ILE A 229 8.14 -3.34 -29.72
CA ILE A 229 7.47 -4.56 -29.25
C ILE A 229 6.08 -4.25 -28.70
N SER A 230 5.92 -3.14 -27.98
CA SER A 230 4.61 -2.69 -27.48
C SER A 230 3.63 -2.44 -28.63
N LYS A 231 4.09 -1.72 -29.67
CA LYS A 231 3.29 -1.44 -30.88
C LYS A 231 2.92 -2.72 -31.63
N ALA A 232 3.85 -3.67 -31.73
CA ALA A 232 3.62 -4.97 -32.35
C ALA A 232 2.54 -5.77 -31.62
N ALA A 233 2.62 -5.85 -30.28
CA ALA A 233 1.59 -6.48 -29.46
C ALA A 233 0.22 -5.80 -29.63
N SER A 234 0.18 -4.47 -29.56
CA SER A 234 -1.03 -3.67 -29.79
C SER A 234 -1.65 -3.94 -31.17
N TYR A 235 -0.83 -4.04 -32.22
CA TYR A 235 -1.30 -4.33 -33.57
C TYR A 235 -1.97 -5.69 -33.69
N VAL A 236 -1.36 -6.75 -33.14
CA VAL A 236 -1.91 -8.11 -33.20
C VAL A 236 -3.22 -8.21 -32.43
N LEU A 237 -3.27 -7.68 -31.21
CA LEU A 237 -4.49 -7.66 -30.39
C LEU A 237 -5.60 -6.85 -31.06
N ALA A 238 -5.27 -5.67 -31.59
CA ALA A 238 -6.26 -4.82 -32.25
C ALA A 238 -6.87 -5.46 -33.49
N LYS A 239 -6.09 -6.23 -34.27
CA LYS A 239 -6.58 -6.98 -35.44
C LYS A 239 -7.68 -7.97 -35.05
N ILE A 240 -7.54 -8.62 -33.90
CA ILE A 240 -8.53 -9.58 -33.36
C ILE A 240 -9.82 -8.86 -32.99
N HIS A 241 -9.69 -7.68 -32.38
CA HIS A 241 -10.83 -6.86 -31.94
C HIS A 241 -11.36 -5.90 -33.02
N ARG A 242 -10.89 -6.02 -34.27
CA ARG A 242 -11.30 -5.19 -35.42
C ARG A 242 -11.21 -3.69 -35.09
N THR A 243 -10.05 -3.25 -34.67
CA THR A 243 -9.71 -1.85 -34.33
C THR A 243 -8.26 -1.57 -34.72
N SER A 244 -7.79 -0.32 -34.64
CA SER A 244 -6.34 -0.03 -34.80
C SER A 244 -5.57 -0.28 -33.49
N GLY A 245 -4.26 -0.53 -33.59
CA GLY A 245 -3.39 -0.71 -32.42
C GLY A 245 -3.39 0.52 -31.51
N PHE A 246 -3.41 1.71 -32.11
CA PHE A 246 -3.49 2.98 -31.39
C PHE A 246 -4.82 3.11 -30.62
N ASP A 247 -5.96 2.87 -31.28
CA ASP A 247 -7.27 2.97 -30.62
C ASP A 247 -7.43 1.96 -29.48
N LEU A 248 -6.85 0.77 -29.62
CA LEU A 248 -6.85 -0.22 -28.55
C LEU A 248 -6.05 0.29 -27.35
N ALA A 249 -4.82 0.73 -27.60
CA ALA A 249 -3.92 1.24 -26.56
C ALA A 249 -4.52 2.47 -25.85
N GLU A 250 -5.17 3.38 -26.59
CA GLU A 250 -5.86 4.53 -26.02
C GLU A 250 -7.02 4.09 -25.12
N LYS A 251 -7.85 3.13 -25.55
CA LYS A 251 -8.94 2.60 -24.71
C LYS A 251 -8.44 1.94 -23.44
N VAL A 252 -7.35 1.18 -23.51
CA VAL A 252 -6.71 0.57 -22.33
C VAL A 252 -6.20 1.67 -21.38
N SER A 253 -5.54 2.69 -21.93
CA SER A 253 -5.02 3.82 -21.14
C SER A 253 -6.14 4.59 -20.44
N LEU A 254 -7.23 4.90 -21.16
CA LEU A 254 -8.41 5.55 -20.60
C LEU A 254 -9.10 4.68 -19.55
N LYS A 255 -9.16 3.35 -19.76
CA LYS A 255 -9.74 2.43 -18.78
C LYS A 255 -8.93 2.42 -17.48
N ALA A 256 -7.60 2.34 -17.57
CA ALA A 256 -6.71 2.41 -16.42
C ALA A 256 -6.86 3.74 -15.66
N SER A 257 -6.86 4.87 -16.39
CA SER A 257 -7.08 6.20 -15.80
C SER A 257 -8.46 6.33 -15.13
N SER A 258 -9.53 5.85 -15.77
CA SER A 258 -10.87 5.83 -15.17
C SER A 258 -10.92 5.01 -13.88
N MET A 259 -10.25 3.85 -13.83
CA MET A 259 -10.20 3.04 -12.61
C MET A 259 -9.53 3.79 -11.46
N LEU A 260 -8.42 4.50 -11.72
CA LEU A 260 -7.78 5.34 -10.72
C LEU A 260 -8.73 6.43 -10.22
N GLU A 261 -9.36 7.18 -11.13
CA GLU A 261 -10.25 8.29 -10.76
C GLU A 261 -11.50 7.80 -10.01
N ASP A 262 -12.07 6.65 -10.38
CA ASP A 262 -13.21 6.08 -9.67
C ASP A 262 -12.83 5.65 -8.25
N SER A 263 -11.63 5.09 -8.06
CA SER A 263 -11.09 4.81 -6.73
C SER A 263 -10.80 6.08 -5.93
N ILE A 264 -10.23 7.12 -6.56
CA ILE A 264 -10.04 8.41 -5.89
C ILE A 264 -11.39 9.01 -5.49
N LYS A 265 -12.43 8.90 -6.30
CA LYS A 265 -13.79 9.37 -5.93
C LYS A 265 -14.38 8.57 -4.77
N GLU A 266 -14.23 7.25 -4.77
CA GLU A 266 -14.65 6.41 -3.64
C GLU A 266 -13.95 6.86 -2.35
N TYR A 267 -12.64 7.08 -2.41
CA TYR A 267 -11.84 7.58 -1.29
C TYR A 267 -12.24 9.03 -0.89
N SER A 268 -12.44 9.91 -1.87
CA SER A 268 -12.82 11.32 -1.68
C SER A 268 -14.23 11.48 -1.12
N SER A 269 -15.13 10.52 -1.36
CA SER A 269 -16.48 10.55 -0.76
C SER A 269 -16.42 10.55 0.77
N ILE A 270 -15.29 10.14 1.34
CA ILE A 270 -15.02 10.08 2.78
C ILE A 270 -14.42 11.41 3.28
N CYS A 271 -13.67 12.15 2.45
CA CYS A 271 -12.84 13.29 2.89
C CYS A 271 -13.04 14.61 2.12
N GLY A 272 -13.92 14.65 1.12
CA GLY A 272 -14.18 15.83 0.28
C GLY A 272 -13.31 15.90 -0.98
N SER A 273 -13.61 16.85 -1.87
CA SER A 273 -12.84 17.05 -3.11
C SER A 273 -11.56 17.84 -2.80
N LEU A 274 -10.41 17.19 -2.97
CA LEU A 274 -9.09 17.79 -2.79
C LEU A 274 -8.28 17.72 -4.11
N PRO A 275 -7.28 18.60 -4.29
CA PRO A 275 -6.30 18.45 -5.37
C PRO A 275 -5.63 17.07 -5.33
N ARG A 276 -5.28 16.55 -6.50
CA ARG A 276 -4.60 15.25 -6.64
C ARG A 276 -3.10 15.50 -6.78
N LEU A 277 -2.29 14.71 -6.10
CA LEU A 277 -0.85 14.68 -6.25
C LEU A 277 -0.43 13.24 -6.60
N TYR A 278 0.14 13.05 -7.79
CA TYR A 278 0.54 11.73 -8.27
C TYR A 278 2.06 11.53 -8.12
N VAL A 279 2.43 10.38 -7.55
CA VAL A 279 3.82 9.93 -7.40
C VAL A 279 3.95 8.49 -7.90
N GLY A 280 5.19 8.01 -8.03
CA GLY A 280 5.50 6.71 -8.61
C GLY A 280 5.80 6.78 -10.11
N MET A 281 6.41 5.73 -10.66
CA MET A 281 6.96 5.76 -12.03
C MET A 281 5.96 6.17 -13.12
N PRO A 282 4.78 5.54 -13.25
CA PRO A 282 3.79 5.92 -14.27
C PRO A 282 3.00 7.20 -13.95
N ALA A 283 3.26 7.90 -12.83
CA ALA A 283 2.47 9.06 -12.40
C ALA A 283 2.30 10.13 -13.46
N ALA A 284 3.39 10.49 -14.16
CA ALA A 284 3.35 11.51 -15.22
C ALA A 284 2.43 11.11 -16.39
N VAL A 285 2.31 9.81 -16.69
CA VAL A 285 1.40 9.31 -17.73
C VAL A 285 -0.05 9.44 -17.28
N PHE A 286 -0.35 8.99 -16.06
CA PHE A 286 -1.68 9.09 -15.48
C PHE A 286 -2.12 10.54 -15.29
N ALA A 287 -1.19 11.44 -14.93
CA ALA A 287 -1.49 12.87 -14.82
C ALA A 287 -1.94 13.47 -16.15
N LYS A 288 -1.23 13.20 -17.25
CA LYS A 288 -1.64 13.63 -18.60
C LYS A 288 -3.02 13.10 -18.99
N LEU A 289 -3.36 11.86 -18.61
CA LEU A 289 -4.67 11.27 -18.86
C LEU A 289 -5.77 11.91 -17.98
N GLY A 290 -5.46 12.17 -16.71
CA GLY A 290 -6.36 12.85 -15.78
C GLY A 290 -6.65 14.30 -16.19
N GLU A 291 -5.65 15.05 -16.62
CA GLU A 291 -5.79 16.41 -17.15
C GLU A 291 -6.71 16.44 -18.38
N LYS A 292 -6.55 15.49 -19.32
CA LYS A 292 -7.45 15.32 -20.47
C LYS A 292 -8.90 15.00 -20.05
N ALA A 293 -9.08 14.34 -18.91
CA ALA A 293 -10.38 14.07 -18.32
C ALA A 293 -10.93 15.24 -17.48
N GLY A 294 -10.21 16.36 -17.38
CA GLY A 294 -10.62 17.57 -16.65
C GLY A 294 -10.28 17.55 -15.15
N HIS A 295 -9.38 16.68 -14.71
CA HIS A 295 -8.91 16.64 -13.33
C HIS A 295 -7.67 17.52 -13.14
N GLU A 296 -7.68 18.33 -12.07
CA GLU A 296 -6.47 19.04 -11.62
C GLU A 296 -5.55 18.04 -10.91
N VAL A 297 -4.37 17.82 -11.50
CA VAL A 297 -3.36 16.87 -11.03
C VAL A 297 -2.02 17.59 -10.89
N ILE A 298 -1.37 17.37 -9.75
CA ILE A 298 -0.03 17.87 -9.42
C ILE A 298 0.93 16.70 -9.55
N VAL A 299 2.05 16.91 -10.23
CA VAL A 299 3.17 15.96 -10.27
C VAL A 299 4.42 16.72 -9.81
N PRO A 300 4.91 16.48 -8.58
CA PRO A 300 6.07 17.20 -8.07
C PRO A 300 7.36 16.79 -8.78
N GLU A 301 8.42 17.59 -8.62
CA GLU A 301 9.77 17.12 -8.95
C GLU A 301 10.10 15.85 -8.14
N ASN A 302 10.87 14.94 -8.75
CA ASN A 302 11.26 13.66 -8.12
C ASN A 302 10.08 12.75 -7.73
N TYR A 303 8.91 12.90 -8.37
CA TYR A 303 7.73 12.07 -8.14
C TYR A 303 8.02 10.56 -8.22
N ASN A 304 9.00 10.15 -9.02
CA ASN A 304 9.39 8.76 -9.25
C ASN A 304 10.16 8.12 -8.07
N VAL A 305 10.61 8.90 -7.09
CA VAL A 305 11.38 8.43 -5.93
C VAL A 305 10.70 8.78 -4.59
N ALA A 306 9.40 9.08 -4.59
CA ALA A 306 8.66 9.47 -3.39
C ALA A 306 8.83 8.46 -2.24
N GLY A 307 8.70 7.15 -2.49
CA GLY A 307 8.90 6.13 -1.45
C GLY A 307 10.29 6.17 -0.80
N ALA A 308 11.35 6.36 -1.60
CA ALA A 308 12.71 6.46 -1.10
C ALA A 308 12.94 7.76 -0.32
N ALA A 309 12.44 8.89 -0.83
CA ALA A 309 12.46 10.18 -0.12
C ALA A 309 11.71 10.08 1.22
N GLY A 310 10.55 9.41 1.23
CA GLY A 310 9.76 9.15 2.42
C GLY A 310 10.50 8.35 3.47
N ALA A 311 11.11 7.22 3.09
CA ALA A 311 11.95 6.44 3.98
C ALA A 311 13.12 7.26 4.53
N ALA A 312 13.73 8.12 3.70
CA ALA A 312 14.83 8.97 4.09
C ALA A 312 14.43 10.11 5.04
N VAL A 313 13.21 10.63 4.99
CA VAL A 313 12.72 11.71 5.90
C VAL A 313 11.84 11.17 7.05
N SER A 314 11.82 9.86 7.21
CA SER A 314 11.08 9.19 8.27
C SER A 314 11.83 9.27 9.60
N SER A 315 11.09 9.57 10.66
CA SER A 315 11.62 9.64 12.01
C SER A 315 11.39 8.33 12.74
N MET A 316 12.33 7.97 13.60
CA MET A 316 12.11 6.91 14.57
C MET A 316 11.19 7.43 15.68
N GLU A 317 10.08 6.74 15.90
CA GLU A 317 9.13 7.05 16.95
C GLU A 317 8.52 5.75 17.46
N LEU A 318 8.79 5.43 18.72
CA LEU A 318 8.16 4.32 19.43
C LEU A 318 7.13 4.91 20.39
N ARG A 319 6.00 4.22 20.49
CA ARG A 319 4.94 4.59 21.41
C ARG A 319 4.63 3.43 22.34
N CYS A 320 4.33 3.78 23.58
CA CYS A 320 3.80 2.87 24.56
C CYS A 320 2.62 3.56 25.23
N ARG A 321 1.51 2.84 25.44
CA ARG A 321 0.35 3.36 26.16
C ARG A 321 0.09 2.49 27.38
N VAL A 322 -0.05 3.13 28.52
CA VAL A 322 -0.42 2.50 29.79
C VAL A 322 -1.80 3.01 30.18
N PHE A 323 -2.61 2.13 30.74
CA PHE A 323 -3.95 2.47 31.19
C PHE A 323 -4.08 2.25 32.69
N ILE A 324 -4.74 3.15 33.38
CA ILE A 324 -5.23 2.96 34.74
C ILE A 324 -6.75 3.02 34.70
N MET A 325 -7.40 2.00 35.25
CA MET A 325 -8.85 1.90 35.34
C MET A 325 -9.28 1.95 36.80
N HIS A 326 -10.34 2.71 37.08
CA HIS A 326 -10.94 2.78 38.41
C HIS A 326 -12.14 1.84 38.51
N SER A 327 -12.15 1.02 39.54
CA SER A 327 -13.25 0.17 39.94
C SER A 327 -14.04 0.80 41.09
N PHE A 328 -15.20 1.39 40.76
CA PHE A 328 -16.05 2.07 41.74
C PHE A 328 -16.72 1.14 42.77
N SER A 329 -16.73 -0.17 42.55
CA SER A 329 -17.37 -1.13 43.48
C SER A 329 -16.60 -1.30 44.79
N ASP A 330 -15.28 -1.18 44.70
CA ASP A 330 -14.32 -1.49 45.75
C ASP A 330 -13.26 -0.38 45.90
N ASP A 331 -13.47 0.75 45.20
CA ASP A 331 -12.62 1.95 45.23
C ASP A 331 -11.14 1.63 44.94
N SER A 332 -10.92 0.74 43.97
CA SER A 332 -9.59 0.22 43.63
C SER A 332 -9.19 0.57 42.20
N PHE A 333 -7.88 0.63 41.95
CA PHE A 333 -7.32 0.97 40.65
C PHE A 333 -6.50 -0.19 40.09
N THR A 334 -6.63 -0.40 38.78
CA THR A 334 -5.86 -1.39 38.03
C THR A 334 -5.04 -0.69 36.95
N ALA A 335 -3.72 -0.87 36.97
CA ALA A 335 -2.82 -0.39 35.92
C ALA A 335 -2.41 -1.54 34.99
N PHE A 336 -2.57 -1.32 33.69
CA PHE A 336 -2.11 -2.21 32.61
C PHE A 336 -0.78 -1.69 32.08
N LEU A 337 0.30 -2.19 32.66
CA LEU A 337 1.68 -1.81 32.33
C LEU A 337 2.19 -2.61 31.12
N PRO A 338 3.31 -2.21 30.50
CA PRO A 338 3.80 -2.87 29.28
C PRO A 338 4.21 -4.34 29.47
N LYS A 339 4.55 -4.73 30.70
CA LYS A 339 5.03 -6.08 31.05
C LYS A 339 4.27 -6.71 32.24
N ALA A 340 3.28 -6.04 32.81
CA ALA A 340 2.58 -6.49 34.03
C ALA A 340 1.21 -5.82 34.18
N THR A 341 0.37 -6.39 35.04
CA THR A 341 -0.84 -5.73 35.55
C THR A 341 -0.69 -5.55 37.05
N VAL A 342 -0.94 -4.34 37.55
CA VAL A 342 -0.75 -3.97 38.97
C VAL A 342 -2.05 -3.44 39.54
N PHE A 343 -2.33 -3.77 40.79
CA PHE A 343 -3.55 -3.38 41.51
C PHE A 343 -3.15 -2.57 42.75
N SER A 344 -3.87 -1.49 43.02
CA SER A 344 -3.66 -0.65 44.20
C SER A 344 -4.94 0.09 44.56
N ASP A 345 -5.16 0.33 45.84
CA ASP A 345 -6.18 1.26 46.36
C ASP A 345 -5.67 2.72 46.38
N ASN A 346 -4.36 2.94 46.18
CA ASN A 346 -3.75 4.25 46.14
C ASN A 346 -3.42 4.69 44.71
N PHE A 347 -4.26 5.57 44.15
CA PHE A 347 -4.06 6.09 42.81
C PHE A 347 -2.71 6.79 42.59
N GLN A 348 -2.21 7.56 43.56
CA GLN A 348 -0.97 8.33 43.38
C GLN A 348 0.25 7.41 43.30
N GLU A 349 0.28 6.37 44.11
CA GLU A 349 1.32 5.35 44.07
C GLU A 349 1.28 4.58 42.74
N LEU A 350 0.10 4.15 42.32
CA LEU A 350 -0.09 3.43 41.06
C LEU A 350 0.24 4.29 39.84
N LEU A 351 -0.08 5.59 39.87
CA LEU A 351 0.28 6.54 38.83
C LEU A 351 1.80 6.67 38.71
N PHE A 352 2.52 6.81 39.83
CA PHE A 352 3.98 6.88 39.82
C PHE A 352 4.59 5.61 39.25
N GLU A 353 4.12 4.44 39.67
CA GLU A 353 4.61 3.14 39.15
C GLU A 353 4.32 3.01 37.65
N ALA A 354 3.13 3.39 37.19
CA ALA A 354 2.75 3.38 35.79
C ALA A 354 3.64 4.28 34.92
N GLU A 355 3.97 5.48 35.42
CA GLU A 355 4.89 6.41 34.75
C GLU A 355 6.31 5.85 34.63
N GLU A 356 6.85 5.32 35.72
CA GLU A 356 8.19 4.74 35.73
C GLU A 356 8.27 3.48 34.86
N ALA A 357 7.26 2.62 34.90
CA ALA A 357 7.19 1.43 34.07
C ALA A 357 7.16 1.77 32.57
N GLY A 358 6.34 2.76 32.17
CA GLY A 358 6.26 3.22 30.78
C GLY A 358 7.57 3.83 30.28
N LYS A 359 8.17 4.74 31.07
CA LYS A 359 9.48 5.34 30.74
C LYS A 359 10.57 4.29 30.65
N ARG A 360 10.72 3.44 31.67
CA ARG A 360 11.73 2.36 31.69
C ARG A 360 11.58 1.43 30.49
N TYR A 361 10.34 1.01 30.18
CA TYR A 361 10.08 0.15 29.04
C TYR A 361 10.57 0.76 27.72
N LEU A 362 10.22 2.02 27.49
CA LEU A 362 10.56 2.70 26.25
C LEU A 362 12.06 3.03 26.18
N SER A 363 12.69 3.43 27.29
CA SER A 363 14.15 3.65 27.40
C SER A 363 14.96 2.38 27.11
N GLU A 364 14.60 1.26 27.73
CA GLU A 364 15.26 -0.03 27.46
C GLU A 364 15.13 -0.43 25.98
N LEU A 365 13.98 -0.11 25.38
CA LEU A 365 13.68 -0.46 24.00
C LEU A 365 14.52 0.39 23.04
N VAL A 366 14.51 1.72 23.16
CA VAL A 366 15.31 2.61 22.29
C VAL A 366 16.82 2.39 22.43
N GLU A 367 17.31 2.10 23.65
CA GLU A 367 18.71 1.76 23.88
C GLU A 367 19.10 0.49 23.14
N LYS A 368 18.29 -0.58 23.23
CA LYS A 368 18.50 -1.82 22.47
C LYS A 368 18.45 -1.62 20.96
N MET A 369 17.74 -0.58 20.51
CA MET A 369 17.64 -0.22 19.09
C MET A 369 18.79 0.70 18.62
N GLY A 370 19.74 1.04 19.50
CA GLY A 370 20.91 1.86 19.16
C GLY A 370 20.71 3.37 19.32
N TYR A 371 19.67 3.81 20.04
CA TYR A 371 19.35 5.22 20.27
C TYR A 371 19.25 5.55 21.76
N PRO A 372 20.36 5.46 22.52
CA PRO A 372 20.36 5.70 23.97
C PRO A 372 19.98 7.13 24.36
N GLU A 373 20.20 8.10 23.46
CA GLU A 373 19.92 9.53 23.69
C GLU A 373 18.47 9.93 23.38
N ALA A 374 17.57 8.99 23.09
CA ALA A 374 16.18 9.29 22.77
C ALA A 374 15.45 9.90 23.98
N ARG A 375 14.78 11.03 23.77
CA ARG A 375 13.97 11.69 24.80
C ARG A 375 12.60 11.05 24.88
N ILE A 376 12.07 10.85 26.08
CA ILE A 376 10.71 10.32 26.28
C ILE A 376 9.78 11.47 26.63
N MET A 377 8.80 11.69 25.76
CA MET A 377 7.68 12.59 26.00
C MET A 377 6.52 11.78 26.61
N THR A 378 5.78 12.41 27.51
CA THR A 378 4.62 11.79 28.18
C THR A 378 3.42 12.71 28.07
N GLU A 379 2.29 12.13 27.66
CA GLU A 379 1.00 12.81 27.59
C GLU A 379 -0.04 12.00 28.39
N LYS A 380 -0.84 12.68 29.21
CA LYS A 380 -1.83 12.06 30.09
C LYS A 380 -3.23 12.52 29.67
N ASP A 381 -4.13 11.57 29.50
CA ASP A 381 -5.52 11.81 29.17
C ASP A 381 -6.43 11.17 30.24
N PHE A 382 -7.24 12.01 30.90
CA PHE A 382 -8.08 11.63 32.02
C PHE A 382 -9.55 11.61 31.60
N SER A 383 -10.24 10.51 31.88
CA SER A 383 -11.67 10.34 31.64
C SER A 383 -12.43 10.27 32.96
N TYR A 384 -13.54 10.99 33.07
CA TYR A 384 -14.35 11.09 34.30
C TYR A 384 -15.83 10.75 34.05
N VAL A 385 -16.47 10.05 34.98
CA VAL A 385 -17.93 9.87 35.05
C VAL A 385 -18.54 10.99 35.90
N GLY A 386 -18.32 12.25 35.52
CA GLY A 386 -18.83 13.40 36.29
C GLY A 386 -17.90 14.61 36.28
N PRO A 387 -17.92 15.45 37.34
CA PRO A 387 -17.08 16.62 37.47
C PRO A 387 -15.58 16.31 37.28
N THR A 388 -14.91 17.05 36.40
CA THR A 388 -13.49 16.83 36.10
C THR A 388 -12.61 17.17 37.30
N GLY A 389 -11.55 16.38 37.51
CA GLY A 389 -10.50 16.65 38.50
C GLY A 389 -10.75 16.05 39.89
N ASN A 390 -11.86 15.33 40.11
CA ASN A 390 -12.07 14.54 41.33
C ASN A 390 -11.74 13.05 41.07
N ILE A 391 -10.92 12.46 41.96
CA ILE A 391 -10.56 11.04 41.95
C ILE A 391 -11.79 10.13 42.01
N ASP A 392 -12.80 10.49 42.83
CA ASP A 392 -14.03 9.69 43.02
C ASP A 392 -14.88 9.59 41.74
N THR A 393 -14.58 10.44 40.76
CA THR A 393 -15.27 10.48 39.47
C THR A 393 -14.36 10.06 38.33
N LEU A 394 -13.09 9.75 38.59
CA LEU A 394 -12.15 9.29 37.59
C LEU A 394 -12.57 7.90 37.10
N LEU A 395 -12.84 7.77 35.81
CA LEU A 395 -13.14 6.49 35.17
C LEU A 395 -11.85 5.77 34.77
N SER A 396 -10.97 6.50 34.10
CA SER A 396 -9.71 5.97 33.59
C SER A 396 -8.70 7.07 33.32
N LEU A 397 -7.43 6.68 33.28
CA LEU A 397 -6.31 7.48 32.82
C LEU A 397 -5.56 6.69 31.75
N SER A 398 -5.31 7.31 30.61
CA SER A 398 -4.38 6.82 29.60
C SER A 398 -3.10 7.66 29.64
N ILE A 399 -1.95 7.00 29.69
CA ILE A 399 -0.64 7.65 29.62
C ILE A 399 0.05 7.19 28.34
N GLU A 400 0.24 8.10 27.38
CA GLU A 400 1.00 7.86 26.16
C GLU A 400 2.46 8.31 26.35
N PHE A 401 3.38 7.38 26.18
CA PHE A 401 4.82 7.63 26.13
C PHE A 401 5.28 7.59 24.69
N ARG A 402 6.07 8.57 24.27
CA ARG A 402 6.60 8.68 22.92
C ARG A 402 8.10 8.91 22.95
N SER A 403 8.86 8.10 22.24
CA SER A 403 10.29 8.33 22.07
C SER A 403 10.51 9.31 20.94
N VAL A 404 11.27 10.37 21.20
CA VAL A 404 11.72 11.34 20.22
C VAL A 404 13.23 11.19 20.10
N VAL A 405 13.68 10.72 18.95
CA VAL A 405 15.10 10.73 18.60
C VAL A 405 15.40 12.06 17.93
N ASP A 406 16.34 12.81 18.48
CA ASP A 406 16.88 14.01 17.85
C ASP A 406 17.80 13.59 16.70
N THR A 407 17.20 13.20 15.58
CA THR A 407 17.97 12.97 14.35
C THR A 407 18.22 14.30 13.64
N ALA A 408 19.26 14.33 12.79
CA ALA A 408 19.55 15.47 11.92
C ALA A 408 18.38 15.90 11.00
N GLN A 409 17.28 15.13 10.97
CA GLN A 409 16.08 15.38 10.15
C GLN A 409 15.03 16.24 10.85
N GLN A 410 15.22 16.61 12.12
CA GLN A 410 14.40 17.66 12.76
C GLN A 410 14.83 19.09 12.35
N PHE A 411 15.93 19.24 11.61
CA PHE A 411 16.27 20.50 10.96
C PHE A 411 15.40 20.67 9.72
N ASP A 412 14.25 21.31 9.91
CA ASP A 412 13.70 22.41 9.10
C ASP A 412 12.16 22.39 9.11
N HIS A 413 11.60 22.72 10.28
CA HIS A 413 10.18 23.07 10.46
C HIS A 413 10.04 24.54 10.91
N ARG A 414 11.03 25.39 10.63
CA ARG A 414 10.94 26.83 10.90
C ARG A 414 10.58 27.61 9.65
#